data_AF-A0AAU3DD35-F1
#
_entry.id   AF-A0AAU3DD35-F1
#
_cell.length_a   1.000
_cell.length_b   1.000
_cell.length_c   1.000
_cell.angle_alpha   90.00
_cell.angle_beta   90.00
_cell.angle_gamma   90.00
#
_symmetry.space_group_name_H-M   'P 1'
#
loop_
_entity.id
_entity.type
_entity.pdbx_description
1 polymer ?
#
loop_
_entity_poly.entity_id
_entity_poly.type
_entity_poly.pdbx_seq_one_letter_code
_entity_poly.pdbx_strand_id
1 'polypeptide(L)'
;MPVRDQTGTTVDNPVIPGFHPDPSVCRVGEDYYLACSSFEYFPGIPLFHSRDLVHWTQIGNVLDRPEQLHLPADTRASGGIYAPTLRHHDGRFWLIVTNVEVGNLLFTTTDPAGPWSDPVPLPGVPGIDPDLAWDEDGTCWCTVAGVSQVRIDPHTGMTSGEPRRIWSGAPGAKAPEAPHLYRIGDHWYLVIAEGGTERGHAVSVARGPSPAGPFEPCPDNPVLTHRGREHPVQNTGHGDLVQGPDGSWWLVLLGVRPGGGTPGWHVLGRETFLAPVTWVDGWPVVGEVTTELAAPPWPLTPAPEAPVRDDFDLAEPRPYWISPRRSTAGRSGTTERPGWLTLHGRGGTLDDPDAVFTGRRQQHLSCRTRTSVDAADGCGGLAVRLDEAHHYAVEADADEIRLLARIGPLRQVVATRPAPSGPVVLGIDVVRTRPPVDPCTGPDTVTLGFEEPDGTFTVLGSLDGRYLSTEVTGGFTGRVIGLYAADGTVHFDWFDYEPLEG
;
A
#
# COMPACT_ATOMS: atom_id res chain seq x y z
N MET A 1 6.36 -40.61 0.05
CA MET A 1 5.16 -40.56 0.91
C MET A 1 5.01 -39.12 1.36
N PRO A 2 3.89 -38.45 1.13
CA PRO A 2 3.77 -37.06 1.56
C PRO A 2 3.68 -37.09 3.09
N VAL A 3 4.64 -36.44 3.73
CA VAL A 3 4.53 -36.06 5.13
C VAL A 3 3.36 -35.07 5.17
N ARG A 4 2.20 -35.57 5.59
CA ARG A 4 1.16 -34.71 6.14
C ARG A 4 1.76 -34.13 7.40
N ASP A 5 2.18 -32.88 7.35
CA ASP A 5 2.54 -32.21 8.59
C ASP A 5 1.25 -31.90 9.35
N GLN A 6 1.19 -32.43 10.56
CA GLN A 6 0.04 -32.42 11.45
C GLN A 6 0.24 -31.36 12.53
N THR A 7 0.08 -30.09 12.17
CA THR A 7 -0.31 -29.02 13.10
C THR A 7 -1.21 -28.05 12.34
N GLY A 8 -2.52 -28.28 12.39
CA GLY A 8 -3.54 -27.54 11.64
C GLY A 8 -3.78 -26.12 12.15
N THR A 9 -2.77 -25.27 12.10
CA THR A 9 -2.83 -23.84 12.41
C THR A 9 -2.61 -23.03 11.13
N THR A 10 -3.50 -22.09 10.84
CA THR A 10 -3.38 -21.11 9.76
C THR A 10 -3.08 -19.73 10.33
N VAL A 11 -2.55 -18.84 9.49
CA VAL A 11 -2.34 -17.42 9.76
C VAL A 11 -3.03 -16.59 8.67
N ASP A 12 -3.40 -15.36 9.01
CA ASP A 12 -4.07 -14.47 8.07
C ASP A 12 -3.15 -14.07 6.91
N ASN A 13 -3.72 -14.00 5.71
CA ASN A 13 -3.08 -13.52 4.51
C ASN A 13 -4.10 -12.65 3.74
N PRO A 14 -3.80 -11.40 3.36
CA PRO A 14 -2.50 -10.75 3.28
C PRO A 14 -1.81 -10.54 4.62
N VAL A 15 -0.49 -10.71 4.66
CA VAL A 15 0.36 -10.43 5.84
C VAL A 15 0.48 -8.93 6.10
N ILE A 16 0.25 -8.08 5.09
CA ILE A 16 0.09 -6.63 5.26
C ILE A 16 -1.16 -6.18 4.47
N PRO A 17 -2.31 -6.00 5.14
CA PRO A 17 -3.58 -5.64 4.51
C PRO A 17 -3.70 -4.14 4.17
N GLY A 18 -4.69 -3.81 3.34
CA GLY A 18 -4.89 -2.45 2.81
C GLY A 18 -3.90 -2.12 1.69
N PHE A 19 -3.96 -0.91 1.12
CA PHE A 19 -3.11 -0.59 -0.03
C PHE A 19 -1.63 -0.50 0.39
N HIS A 20 -0.96 -1.63 0.29
CA HIS A 20 0.47 -1.82 0.53
C HIS A 20 1.00 -2.63 -0.66
N PRO A 21 1.07 -1.99 -1.84
CA PRO A 21 1.39 -2.69 -3.08
C PRO A 21 2.90 -2.76 -3.29
N ASP A 22 3.28 -3.53 -4.31
CA ASP A 22 4.64 -3.58 -4.83
C ASP A 22 5.67 -3.85 -3.70
N PRO A 23 5.48 -4.95 -2.93
CA PRO A 23 6.31 -5.22 -1.76
C PRO A 23 7.73 -5.60 -2.18
N SER A 24 8.72 -4.91 -1.61
CA SER A 24 10.11 -5.33 -1.69
C SER A 24 10.65 -5.66 -0.31
N VAL A 25 11.22 -6.85 -0.17
CA VAL A 25 11.67 -7.42 1.11
C VAL A 25 13.19 -7.58 1.14
N CYS A 26 13.77 -7.32 2.30
CA CYS A 26 15.18 -7.54 2.56
C CYS A 26 15.37 -8.18 3.93
N ARG A 27 16.19 -9.24 4.00
CA ARG A 27 16.59 -9.90 5.25
C ARG A 27 18.00 -9.44 5.65
N VAL A 28 18.16 -9.06 6.91
CA VAL A 28 19.46 -8.74 7.53
C VAL A 28 19.58 -9.50 8.84
N GLY A 29 20.35 -10.59 8.83
CA GLY A 29 20.44 -11.49 9.99
C GLY A 29 19.10 -12.21 10.25
N GLU A 30 18.52 -11.95 11.42
CA GLU A 30 17.22 -12.51 11.84
C GLU A 30 16.04 -11.57 11.56
N ASP A 31 16.32 -10.34 11.11
CA ASP A 31 15.32 -9.31 10.90
C ASP A 31 14.97 -9.18 9.42
N TYR A 32 13.68 -8.93 9.15
CA TYR A 32 13.11 -8.72 7.83
C TYR A 32 12.55 -7.31 7.75
N TYR A 33 12.81 -6.65 6.63
CA TYR A 33 12.32 -5.31 6.33
C TYR A 33 11.56 -5.33 5.01
N LEU A 34 10.43 -4.64 4.94
CA LEU A 34 9.58 -4.61 3.75
C LEU A 34 9.12 -3.18 3.45
N ALA A 35 9.30 -2.76 2.21
CA ALA A 35 8.87 -1.45 1.69
C ALA A 35 7.74 -1.62 0.67
N CYS A 36 6.77 -0.70 0.65
CA CYS A 36 5.68 -0.67 -0.34
C CYS A 36 5.61 0.68 -1.05
N SER A 37 4.98 0.70 -2.23
CA SER A 37 4.67 1.94 -2.95
C SER A 37 3.66 2.81 -2.17
N SER A 38 3.72 4.13 -2.39
CA SER A 38 2.86 5.09 -1.67
C SER A 38 2.17 6.12 -2.56
N PHE A 39 2.50 6.16 -3.84
CA PHE A 39 1.92 7.05 -4.84
C PHE A 39 1.94 8.53 -4.40
N GLU A 40 0.78 9.18 -4.41
CA GLU A 40 0.61 10.57 -4.03
C GLU A 40 0.69 10.79 -2.51
N TYR A 41 0.78 9.74 -1.68
CA TYR A 41 0.71 9.90 -0.23
C TYR A 41 2.06 10.24 0.41
N PHE A 42 2.00 11.14 1.39
CA PHE A 42 3.10 11.54 2.27
C PHE A 42 2.71 11.28 3.74
N PRO A 43 3.64 10.85 4.61
CA PRO A 43 5.01 10.41 4.27
C PRO A 43 5.00 9.20 3.33
N GLY A 44 6.03 9.10 2.50
CA GLY A 44 6.11 8.12 1.41
C GLY A 44 6.91 6.86 1.79
N ILE A 45 6.59 5.75 1.13
CA ILE A 45 7.21 4.42 1.32
C ILE A 45 7.10 3.95 2.78
N PRO A 46 5.97 3.36 3.20
CA PRO A 46 5.89 2.74 4.52
C PRO A 46 6.90 1.60 4.63
N LEU A 47 7.60 1.56 5.77
CA LEU A 47 8.63 0.57 6.06
C LEU A 47 8.20 -0.30 7.23
N PHE A 48 8.21 -1.61 7.01
CA PHE A 48 7.79 -2.62 7.97
C PHE A 48 8.98 -3.44 8.46
N HIS A 49 8.89 -3.93 9.69
CA HIS A 49 9.82 -4.87 10.30
C HIS A 49 9.09 -6.14 10.77
N SER A 50 9.74 -7.28 10.60
CA SER A 50 9.29 -8.59 11.08
C SER A 50 10.48 -9.47 11.47
N ARG A 51 10.21 -10.51 12.26
CA ARG A 51 11.16 -11.62 12.54
C ARG A 51 10.66 -12.98 12.06
N ASP A 52 9.45 -13.03 11.51
CA ASP A 52 8.79 -14.29 11.16
C ASP A 52 8.08 -14.26 9.79
N LEU A 53 8.19 -13.17 9.02
CA LEU A 53 7.52 -12.90 7.73
C LEU A 53 5.98 -12.79 7.77
N VAL A 54 5.36 -13.08 8.92
CA VAL A 54 3.89 -13.10 9.07
C VAL A 54 3.42 -11.84 9.79
N HIS A 55 4.03 -11.53 10.92
CA HIS A 55 3.65 -10.37 11.73
C HIS A 55 4.59 -9.20 11.42
N TRP A 56 4.00 -8.11 10.96
CA TRP A 56 4.72 -6.92 10.54
C TRP A 56 4.33 -5.71 11.38
N THR A 57 5.33 -4.94 11.81
CA THR A 57 5.14 -3.64 12.46
C THR A 57 5.64 -2.55 11.53
N GLN A 58 4.82 -1.54 11.23
CA GLN A 58 5.31 -0.36 10.52
C GLN A 58 6.21 0.44 11.46
N ILE A 59 7.50 0.52 11.13
CA ILE A 59 8.52 1.19 11.95
C ILE A 59 8.74 2.66 11.55
N GLY A 60 8.23 3.06 10.39
CA GLY A 60 8.38 4.41 9.87
C GLY A 60 7.99 4.52 8.40
N ASN A 61 8.51 5.54 7.75
CA ASN A 61 8.41 5.78 6.32
C ASN A 61 9.78 6.24 5.82
N VAL A 62 10.20 5.81 4.64
CA VAL A 62 11.53 6.18 4.10
C VAL A 62 11.59 7.64 3.66
N LEU A 63 10.46 8.16 3.18
CA LEU A 63 10.32 9.51 2.64
C LEU A 63 9.44 10.35 3.57
N ASP A 64 9.98 10.72 4.72
CA ASP A 64 9.28 11.44 5.79
C ASP A 64 9.66 12.91 5.88
N ARG A 65 10.61 13.38 5.05
CA ARG A 65 11.04 14.77 5.01
C ARG A 65 10.76 15.50 3.70
N PRO A 66 10.57 16.82 3.77
CA PRO A 66 10.48 17.69 2.60
C PRO A 66 11.61 17.55 1.58
N GLU A 67 12.83 17.32 2.03
CA GLU A 67 14.03 17.22 1.19
C GLU A 67 14.05 15.91 0.39
N GLN A 68 13.32 14.89 0.86
CA GLN A 68 13.24 13.57 0.23
C GLN A 68 12.08 13.46 -0.77
N LEU A 69 10.91 14.02 -0.42
CA LEU A 69 9.71 13.87 -1.23
C LEU A 69 8.92 15.16 -1.34
N HIS A 70 9.00 15.80 -2.51
CA HIS A 70 8.13 16.91 -2.89
C HIS A 70 7.09 16.46 -3.92
N LEU A 71 5.82 16.50 -3.53
CA LEU A 71 4.68 16.23 -4.39
C LEU A 71 3.90 17.54 -4.57
N PRO A 72 3.97 18.17 -5.75
CA PRO A 72 3.15 19.33 -6.10
C PRO A 72 1.65 19.08 -5.92
N ALA A 73 0.87 20.15 -5.69
CA ALA A 73 -0.57 20.05 -5.50
C ALA A 73 -1.31 19.46 -6.72
N ASP A 74 -0.76 19.64 -7.92
CA ASP A 74 -1.27 19.11 -9.18
C ASP A 74 -0.78 17.68 -9.49
N THR A 75 -0.02 17.04 -8.59
CA THR A 75 0.29 15.61 -8.70
C THR A 75 -1.01 14.83 -8.81
N ARG A 76 -1.21 14.08 -9.90
CA ARG A 76 -2.42 13.28 -10.08
C ARG A 76 -2.57 12.19 -9.01
N ALA A 77 -3.80 11.78 -8.71
CA ALA A 77 -4.05 10.57 -7.95
C ALA A 77 -3.36 9.37 -8.62
N SER A 78 -2.80 8.47 -7.81
CA SER A 78 -1.92 7.38 -8.27
C SER A 78 -0.64 7.81 -9.02
N GLY A 79 -0.26 9.10 -8.94
CA GLY A 79 1.05 9.61 -9.35
C GLY A 79 2.09 9.45 -8.25
N GLY A 80 3.23 10.16 -8.34
CA GLY A 80 4.25 10.14 -7.28
C GLY A 80 5.03 8.83 -7.20
N ILE A 81 5.06 8.20 -6.02
CA ILE A 81 6.01 7.13 -5.67
C ILE A 81 5.50 5.73 -6.07
N TYR A 82 6.13 5.14 -7.07
CA TYR A 82 5.82 3.80 -7.59
C TYR A 82 6.62 2.71 -6.85
N ALA A 83 6.75 1.51 -7.43
CA ALA A 83 7.38 0.35 -6.80
C ALA A 83 8.80 0.66 -6.29
N PRO A 84 9.05 0.50 -4.97
CA PRO A 84 10.39 0.58 -4.41
C PRO A 84 11.06 -0.79 -4.46
N THR A 85 12.40 -0.80 -4.55
CA THR A 85 13.21 -1.97 -4.23
C THR A 85 14.09 -1.67 -3.03
N LEU A 86 14.03 -2.53 -2.01
CA LEU A 86 14.85 -2.48 -0.80
C LEU A 86 15.90 -3.59 -0.82
N ARG A 87 17.17 -3.23 -0.70
CA ARG A 87 18.31 -4.16 -0.60
C ARG A 87 19.23 -3.79 0.54
N HIS A 88 19.99 -4.76 1.02
CA HIS A 88 21.07 -4.55 1.97
C HIS A 88 22.37 -5.07 1.36
N HIS A 89 23.36 -4.19 1.25
CA HIS A 89 24.66 -4.51 0.67
C HIS A 89 25.74 -3.71 1.40
N ASP A 90 26.80 -4.39 1.80
CA ASP A 90 27.97 -3.82 2.49
C ASP A 90 27.61 -2.96 3.74
N GLY A 91 26.77 -3.53 4.62
CA GLY A 91 26.37 -2.89 5.88
C GLY A 91 25.43 -1.69 5.74
N ARG A 92 24.81 -1.52 4.58
CA ARG A 92 23.93 -0.40 4.25
C ARG A 92 22.65 -0.87 3.59
N PHE A 93 21.55 -0.24 3.96
CA PHE A 93 20.28 -0.33 3.25
C PHE A 93 20.28 0.63 2.06
N TRP A 94 19.82 0.11 0.93
CA TRP A 94 19.69 0.79 -0.34
C TRP A 94 18.22 0.69 -0.75
N LEU A 95 17.56 1.83 -0.87
CA LEU A 95 16.23 1.89 -1.44
C LEU A 95 16.29 2.66 -2.75
N ILE A 96 15.87 2.01 -3.84
CA ILE A 96 15.70 2.66 -5.14
C ILE A 96 14.21 2.69 -5.48
N VAL A 97 13.74 3.78 -6.08
CA VAL A 97 12.31 3.97 -6.37
C VAL A 97 12.12 4.93 -7.53
N THR A 98 10.97 4.86 -8.18
CA THR A 98 10.56 5.87 -9.16
C THR A 98 9.58 6.85 -8.54
N ASN A 99 9.90 8.14 -8.62
CA ASN A 99 8.89 9.19 -8.59
C ASN A 99 8.50 9.49 -10.04
N VAL A 100 7.28 9.15 -10.47
CA VAL A 100 6.92 9.23 -11.90
C VAL A 100 6.90 10.64 -12.49
N GLU A 101 6.95 11.67 -11.65
CA GLU A 101 7.07 13.06 -12.09
C GLU A 101 8.52 13.56 -12.17
N VAL A 102 9.47 12.83 -11.56
CA VAL A 102 10.88 13.27 -11.42
C VAL A 102 11.88 12.30 -12.06
N GLY A 103 11.63 11.00 -11.95
CA GLY A 103 12.52 9.92 -12.37
C GLY A 103 12.91 8.99 -11.22
N ASN A 104 13.94 8.18 -11.47
CA ASN A 104 14.46 7.23 -10.48
C ASN A 104 15.36 7.92 -9.45
N LEU A 105 15.16 7.57 -8.19
CA LEU A 105 15.83 8.12 -7.02
C LEU A 105 16.35 6.99 -6.14
N LEU A 106 17.47 7.23 -5.47
CA LEU A 106 18.07 6.29 -4.52
C LEU A 106 18.25 6.95 -3.15
N PHE A 107 17.99 6.18 -2.10
CA PHE A 107 18.10 6.58 -0.69
C PHE A 107 18.89 5.53 0.07
N THR A 108 19.63 5.94 1.10
CA THR A 108 20.39 5.00 1.93
C THR A 108 20.29 5.29 3.42
N THR A 109 20.51 4.25 4.22
CA THR A 109 20.70 4.34 5.67
C THR A 109 21.52 3.14 6.16
N THR A 110 22.12 3.26 7.34
CA THR A 110 22.70 2.12 8.08
C THR A 110 21.74 1.55 9.12
N ASP A 111 20.69 2.31 9.47
CA ASP A 111 19.62 1.90 10.38
C ASP A 111 18.28 2.05 9.64
N PRO A 112 17.52 0.97 9.41
CA PRO A 112 16.26 1.03 8.66
C PRO A 112 15.20 1.91 9.35
N ALA A 113 15.28 2.13 10.67
CA ALA A 113 14.44 3.09 11.38
C ALA A 113 14.77 4.56 11.04
N GLY A 114 15.88 4.80 10.34
CA GLY A 114 16.33 6.10 9.90
C GLY A 114 17.43 6.72 10.77
N PRO A 115 17.89 7.94 10.42
CA PRO A 115 17.41 8.74 9.30
C PRO A 115 17.89 8.21 7.95
N TRP A 116 16.99 8.24 6.96
CA TRP A 116 17.33 7.98 5.56
C TRP A 116 17.96 9.22 4.92
N SER A 117 18.87 9.03 3.96
CA SER A 117 19.54 10.12 3.24
C SER A 117 18.57 10.99 2.43
N ASP A 118 19.06 12.13 1.96
CA ASP A 118 18.47 12.86 0.84
C ASP A 118 18.66 12.07 -0.47
N PRO A 119 17.88 12.35 -1.54
CA PRO A 119 17.87 11.52 -2.75
C PRO A 119 19.15 11.65 -3.58
N VAL A 120 19.62 10.53 -4.11
CA VAL A 120 20.59 10.46 -5.21
C VAL A 120 19.80 10.28 -6.52
N PRO A 121 19.77 11.28 -7.42
CA PRO A 121 19.07 11.17 -8.69
C PRO A 121 19.78 10.21 -9.66
N LEU A 122 19.01 9.47 -10.46
CA LEU A 122 19.52 8.51 -11.44
C LEU A 122 19.12 8.92 -12.88
N PRO A 123 19.68 10.02 -13.43
CA PRO A 123 19.22 10.58 -14.71
C PRO A 123 19.47 9.65 -15.92
N GLY A 124 20.40 8.70 -15.80
CA GLY A 124 20.68 7.71 -16.83
C GLY A 124 19.85 6.42 -16.73
N VAL A 125 18.97 6.30 -15.72
CA VAL A 125 18.10 5.13 -15.52
C VAL A 125 16.67 5.49 -15.94
N PRO A 126 16.24 5.14 -17.16
CA PRO A 126 14.89 5.40 -17.64
C PRO A 126 13.89 4.38 -17.07
N GLY A 127 12.59 4.67 -17.16
CA GLY A 127 11.53 3.71 -16.81
C GLY A 127 11.19 3.67 -15.33
N ILE A 128 10.40 2.65 -14.97
CA ILE A 128 9.86 2.42 -13.62
C ILE A 128 10.37 1.08 -13.06
N ASP A 129 10.01 0.78 -11.81
CA ASP A 129 10.31 -0.46 -11.10
C ASP A 129 11.80 -0.80 -11.09
N PRO A 130 12.66 0.10 -10.58
CA PRO A 130 14.09 -0.13 -10.53
C PRO A 130 14.45 -1.16 -9.46
N ASP A 131 15.34 -2.09 -9.78
CA ASP A 131 15.96 -3.05 -8.86
C ASP A 131 17.48 -2.94 -8.89
N LEU A 132 18.11 -3.23 -7.76
CA LEU A 132 19.56 -3.25 -7.60
C LEU A 132 20.07 -4.66 -7.32
N ALA A 133 21.12 -5.05 -8.04
CA ALA A 133 21.86 -6.28 -7.76
C ALA A 133 23.37 -6.05 -7.94
N TRP A 134 24.18 -6.68 -7.07
CA TRP A 134 25.63 -6.58 -7.11
C TRP A 134 26.25 -7.93 -7.49
N ASP A 135 27.15 -7.92 -8.46
CA ASP A 135 27.94 -9.12 -8.78
C ASP A 135 29.16 -9.28 -7.85
N GLU A 136 29.92 -10.36 -8.06
CA GLU A 136 31.10 -10.70 -7.25
C GLU A 136 32.23 -9.67 -7.36
N ASP A 137 32.28 -8.91 -8.45
CA ASP A 137 33.26 -7.85 -8.66
C ASP A 137 32.84 -6.53 -7.99
N GLY A 138 31.66 -6.51 -7.36
CA GLY A 138 31.06 -5.31 -6.75
C GLY A 138 30.39 -4.38 -7.75
N THR A 139 30.18 -4.80 -9.00
CA THR A 139 29.46 -3.99 -9.98
C THR A 139 27.98 -3.95 -9.63
N CYS A 140 27.44 -2.74 -9.47
CA CYS A 140 26.01 -2.54 -9.25
C CYS A 140 25.24 -2.47 -10.58
N TRP A 141 24.30 -3.39 -10.75
CA TRP A 141 23.38 -3.49 -11.87
C TRP A 141 22.03 -2.93 -11.46
N CYS A 142 21.49 -2.02 -12.26
CA CYS A 142 20.12 -1.52 -12.14
C CYS A 142 19.27 -2.10 -13.26
N THR A 143 18.19 -2.79 -12.92
CA THR A 143 17.23 -3.33 -13.91
C THR A 143 15.88 -2.66 -13.71
N VAL A 144 15.20 -2.29 -14.79
CA VAL A 144 13.92 -1.57 -14.78
C VAL A 144 12.88 -2.29 -15.63
N ALA A 145 11.61 -1.88 -15.51
CA ALA A 145 10.51 -2.35 -16.37
C ALA A 145 10.88 -2.32 -17.88
N GLY A 146 10.35 -3.29 -18.62
CA GLY A 146 10.86 -3.66 -19.95
C GLY A 146 12.07 -4.60 -19.89
N VAL A 147 12.52 -4.96 -18.68
CA VAL A 147 13.72 -5.76 -18.39
C VAL A 147 14.96 -5.17 -19.05
N SER A 148 15.09 -3.84 -18.95
CA SER A 148 16.25 -3.10 -19.43
C SER A 148 17.22 -2.93 -18.27
N GLN A 149 18.51 -3.21 -18.50
CA GLN A 149 19.54 -3.21 -17.47
C GLN A 149 20.67 -2.27 -17.84
N VAL A 150 21.18 -1.54 -16.85
CA VAL A 150 22.36 -0.67 -16.95
C VAL A 150 23.20 -0.79 -15.68
N ARG A 151 24.52 -0.59 -15.78
CA ARG A 151 25.38 -0.50 -14.59
C ARG A 151 25.33 0.89 -14.02
N ILE A 152 25.34 1.01 -12.70
CA ILE A 152 25.33 2.29 -12.00
C ILE A 152 26.43 2.36 -10.96
N ASP A 153 26.90 3.57 -10.66
CA ASP A 153 27.49 3.89 -9.37
C ASP A 153 26.35 4.39 -8.46
N PRO A 154 25.92 3.59 -7.45
CA PRO A 154 24.78 3.95 -6.62
C PRO A 154 25.07 5.13 -5.66
N HIS A 155 26.34 5.51 -5.46
CA HIS A 155 26.69 6.67 -4.64
C HIS A 155 26.55 7.99 -5.40
N THR A 156 26.78 7.98 -6.71
CA THR A 156 26.74 9.19 -7.55
C THR A 156 25.54 9.25 -8.48
N GLY A 157 24.83 8.13 -8.68
CA GLY A 157 23.72 7.98 -9.60
C GLY A 157 24.13 7.88 -11.07
N MET A 158 25.44 7.80 -11.36
CA MET A 158 25.97 7.81 -12.72
C MET A 158 25.95 6.42 -13.34
N THR A 159 25.53 6.34 -14.60
CA THR A 159 25.47 5.08 -15.36
C THR A 159 26.77 4.80 -16.14
N SER A 160 27.11 3.53 -16.33
CA SER A 160 28.25 3.11 -17.17
C SER A 160 27.87 2.11 -18.27
N GLY A 161 27.97 2.56 -19.53
CA GLY A 161 27.50 1.82 -20.71
C GLY A 161 26.06 2.15 -21.09
N GLU A 162 25.57 1.51 -22.14
CA GLU A 162 24.20 1.71 -22.64
C GLU A 162 23.23 0.71 -22.00
N PRO A 163 21.97 1.11 -21.71
CA PRO A 163 20.93 0.19 -21.28
C PRO A 163 20.71 -0.95 -22.28
N ARG A 164 20.60 -2.18 -21.79
CA ARG A 164 20.40 -3.39 -22.60
C ARG A 164 19.21 -4.18 -22.10
N ARG A 165 18.33 -4.58 -23.01
CA ARG A 165 17.27 -5.52 -22.70
C ARG A 165 17.85 -6.93 -22.52
N ILE A 166 17.72 -7.51 -21.33
CA ILE A 166 18.31 -8.81 -20.98
C ILE A 166 17.32 -9.97 -21.09
N TRP A 167 16.02 -9.69 -21.08
CA TRP A 167 14.97 -10.67 -21.34
C TRP A 167 13.69 -10.00 -21.86
N SER A 168 12.79 -10.78 -22.47
CA SER A 168 11.53 -10.26 -23.01
C SER A 168 10.32 -10.40 -22.09
N GLY A 169 10.39 -11.27 -21.09
CA GLY A 169 9.20 -11.88 -20.46
C GLY A 169 8.66 -13.04 -21.27
N ALA A 170 7.54 -13.63 -20.83
CA ALA A 170 6.91 -14.75 -21.52
C ALA A 170 6.37 -14.34 -22.90
N PRO A 171 6.37 -15.25 -23.90
CA PRO A 171 5.87 -14.96 -25.23
C PRO A 171 4.44 -14.40 -25.23
N GLY A 172 4.26 -13.19 -25.75
CA GLY A 172 2.95 -12.54 -25.86
C GLY A 172 2.42 -11.89 -24.57
N ALA A 173 3.16 -11.97 -23.46
CA ALA A 173 2.80 -11.23 -22.25
C ALA A 173 2.98 -9.72 -22.44
N LYS A 174 2.07 -8.93 -21.86
CA LYS A 174 2.17 -7.46 -21.82
C LYS A 174 2.91 -7.01 -20.56
N ALA A 175 3.53 -5.83 -20.61
CA ALA A 175 4.08 -5.13 -19.44
C ALA A 175 5.01 -6.00 -18.55
N PRO A 176 6.15 -6.51 -19.07
CA PRO A 176 7.17 -7.09 -18.22
C PRO A 176 7.75 -5.98 -17.32
N GLU A 177 7.54 -6.11 -16.01
CA GLU A 177 7.82 -5.10 -14.99
C GLU A 177 8.35 -5.78 -13.71
N ALA A 178 8.62 -5.00 -12.64
CA ALA A 178 9.15 -5.52 -11.38
C ALA A 178 10.32 -6.53 -11.50
N PRO A 179 11.40 -6.22 -12.27
CA PRO A 179 12.50 -7.17 -12.41
C PRO A 179 13.32 -7.24 -11.12
N HIS A 180 13.60 -8.44 -10.61
CA HIS A 180 14.50 -8.66 -9.49
C HIS A 180 15.55 -9.72 -9.82
N LEU A 181 16.81 -9.42 -9.53
CA LEU A 181 17.94 -10.33 -9.75
C LEU A 181 18.43 -10.94 -8.44
N TYR A 182 18.55 -12.27 -8.42
CA TYR A 182 19.07 -13.03 -7.30
C TYR A 182 20.17 -13.97 -7.74
N ARG A 183 21.23 -14.06 -6.96
CA ARG A 183 22.19 -15.15 -7.09
C ARG A 183 21.80 -16.29 -6.15
N ILE A 184 21.40 -17.44 -6.71
CA ILE A 184 20.96 -18.61 -5.95
C ILE A 184 21.72 -19.84 -6.47
N GLY A 185 22.58 -20.38 -5.62
CA GLY A 185 23.55 -21.39 -6.03
C GLY A 185 24.46 -20.85 -7.15
N ASP A 186 24.59 -21.62 -8.23
CA ASP A 186 25.46 -21.30 -9.37
C ASP A 186 24.79 -20.41 -10.43
N HIS A 187 23.54 -19.98 -10.22
CA HIS A 187 22.75 -19.25 -11.20
C HIS A 187 22.33 -17.87 -10.71
N TRP A 188 22.16 -16.97 -11.67
CA TRP A 188 21.41 -15.74 -11.53
C TRP A 188 19.96 -15.98 -11.96
N TYR A 189 19.00 -15.72 -11.08
CA TYR A 189 17.58 -15.76 -11.37
C TYR A 189 17.07 -14.34 -11.59
N LEU A 190 16.29 -14.15 -12.64
CA LEU A 190 15.55 -12.95 -12.95
C LEU A 190 14.07 -13.24 -12.76
N VAL A 191 13.49 -12.67 -11.71
CA VAL A 191 12.05 -12.70 -11.43
C VAL A 191 11.44 -11.44 -12.01
N ILE A 192 10.30 -11.53 -12.69
CA ILE A 192 9.55 -10.37 -13.18
C ILE A 192 8.07 -10.53 -12.88
N ALA A 193 7.36 -9.41 -12.84
CA ALA A 193 5.92 -9.37 -13.06
C ALA A 193 5.59 -9.20 -14.55
N GLU A 194 4.46 -9.72 -14.99
CA GLU A 194 3.92 -9.44 -16.33
C GLU A 194 2.40 -9.66 -16.38
N GLY A 195 1.79 -9.26 -17.50
CA GLY A 195 0.33 -9.29 -17.68
C GLY A 195 -0.39 -8.03 -17.19
N GLY A 196 0.37 -7.02 -16.72
CA GLY A 196 -0.12 -5.83 -16.01
C GLY A 196 -0.61 -6.15 -14.61
N THR A 197 -1.10 -5.16 -13.87
CA THR A 197 -1.51 -5.29 -12.46
C THR A 197 -2.96 -5.74 -12.24
N GLU A 198 -3.61 -6.22 -13.29
CA GLU A 198 -5.05 -6.53 -13.34
C GLU A 198 -5.30 -8.06 -13.28
N ARG A 199 -6.44 -8.54 -13.79
CA ARG A 199 -6.77 -9.98 -13.89
C ARG A 199 -5.77 -10.80 -14.69
N GLY A 200 -4.89 -10.15 -15.45
CA GLY A 200 -3.84 -10.79 -16.24
C GLY A 200 -2.53 -11.06 -15.49
N HIS A 201 -2.38 -10.50 -14.28
CA HIS A 201 -1.13 -10.41 -13.54
C HIS A 201 -0.53 -11.79 -13.23
N ALA A 202 0.80 -11.86 -13.30
CA ALA A 202 1.56 -13.07 -13.11
C ALA A 202 3.00 -12.77 -12.65
N VAL A 203 3.66 -13.78 -12.09
CA VAL A 203 5.11 -13.83 -11.86
C VAL A 203 5.74 -14.83 -12.80
N SER A 204 6.82 -14.43 -13.46
CA SER A 204 7.60 -15.28 -14.35
C SER A 204 9.09 -15.22 -13.98
N VAL A 205 9.79 -16.32 -14.21
CA VAL A 205 11.19 -16.47 -13.82
C VAL A 205 12.04 -16.95 -15.00
N ALA A 206 13.24 -16.42 -15.11
CA ALA A 206 14.29 -16.93 -15.98
C ALA A 206 15.60 -17.07 -15.19
N ARG A 207 16.55 -17.88 -15.65
CA ARG A 207 17.88 -17.98 -15.01
C ARG A 207 19.01 -17.97 -16.01
N GLY A 208 20.19 -17.57 -15.60
CA GLY A 208 21.38 -17.47 -16.45
C GLY A 208 22.68 -17.55 -15.64
N PRO A 209 23.84 -17.58 -16.32
CA PRO A 209 25.14 -17.70 -15.66
C PRO A 209 25.65 -16.38 -15.08
N SER A 210 25.08 -15.24 -15.48
CA SER A 210 25.51 -13.90 -15.07
C SER A 210 24.32 -12.93 -14.97
N PRO A 211 24.45 -11.78 -14.29
CA PRO A 211 23.41 -10.75 -14.25
C PRO A 211 23.01 -10.23 -15.65
N ALA A 212 23.94 -10.31 -16.60
CA ALA A 212 23.74 -9.89 -17.99
C ALA A 212 23.16 -11.01 -18.88
N GLY A 213 22.90 -12.19 -18.32
CA GLY A 213 22.38 -13.35 -19.04
C GLY A 213 23.46 -14.12 -19.83
N PRO A 214 23.07 -14.81 -20.93
CA PRO A 214 21.69 -14.93 -21.42
C PRO A 214 20.80 -15.68 -20.42
N PHE A 215 19.51 -15.31 -20.39
CA PHE A 215 18.52 -15.93 -19.51
C PHE A 215 17.70 -16.99 -20.26
N GLU A 216 17.66 -18.22 -19.73
CA GLU A 216 16.71 -19.26 -20.11
C GLU A 216 15.41 -19.12 -19.28
N PRO A 217 14.21 -19.15 -19.89
CA PRO A 217 12.97 -19.05 -19.15
C PRO A 217 12.65 -20.35 -18.40
N CYS A 218 12.00 -20.23 -17.24
CA CYS A 218 11.40 -21.37 -16.56
C CYS A 218 10.37 -22.05 -17.49
N PRO A 219 10.46 -23.38 -17.70
CA PRO A 219 9.52 -24.11 -18.57
C PRO A 219 8.05 -24.00 -18.12
N ASP A 220 7.82 -23.82 -16.82
CA ASP A 220 6.49 -23.76 -16.20
C ASP A 220 5.98 -22.33 -16.01
N ASN A 221 6.59 -21.33 -16.67
CA ASN A 221 6.10 -19.96 -16.60
C ASN A 221 4.64 -19.81 -17.09
N PRO A 222 3.86 -18.91 -16.47
CA PRO A 222 4.20 -18.16 -15.26
C PRO A 222 4.20 -19.06 -14.01
N VAL A 223 5.18 -18.85 -13.13
CA VAL A 223 5.30 -19.63 -11.88
C VAL A 223 4.20 -19.29 -10.87
N LEU A 224 3.53 -18.14 -11.03
CA LEU A 224 2.35 -17.76 -10.26
C LEU A 224 1.38 -16.93 -11.10
N THR A 225 0.10 -17.31 -11.13
CA THR A 225 -1.01 -16.47 -11.60
C THR A 225 -2.36 -17.03 -11.17
N HIS A 226 -3.31 -16.15 -10.83
CA HIS A 226 -4.73 -16.50 -10.67
C HIS A 226 -5.60 -16.14 -11.88
N ARG A 227 -4.99 -15.73 -13.00
CA ARG A 227 -5.71 -15.40 -14.24
C ARG A 227 -6.65 -16.53 -14.66
N GLY A 228 -7.92 -16.17 -14.88
CA GLY A 228 -8.95 -17.10 -15.33
C GLY A 228 -9.42 -18.10 -14.28
N ARG A 229 -9.09 -17.90 -13.00
CA ARG A 229 -9.55 -18.73 -11.88
C ARG A 229 -10.56 -17.98 -11.02
N GLU A 230 -11.55 -18.70 -10.51
CA GLU A 230 -12.41 -18.22 -9.42
C GLU A 230 -11.68 -18.45 -8.09
N HIS A 231 -11.06 -17.40 -7.57
CA HIS A 231 -10.24 -17.45 -6.36
C HIS A 231 -10.42 -16.16 -5.53
N PRO A 232 -10.47 -16.21 -4.18
CA PRO A 232 -10.72 -15.04 -3.32
C PRO A 232 -9.59 -13.98 -3.34
N VAL A 233 -8.37 -14.40 -3.68
CA VAL A 233 -7.24 -13.52 -3.99
C VAL A 233 -7.06 -13.47 -5.50
N GLN A 234 -6.95 -12.29 -6.09
CA GLN A 234 -6.80 -12.07 -7.53
C GLN A 234 -5.63 -11.12 -7.81
N ASN A 235 -5.32 -10.94 -9.10
CA ASN A 235 -4.29 -10.02 -9.60
C ASN A 235 -2.92 -10.24 -8.93
N THR A 236 -2.58 -11.50 -8.65
CA THR A 236 -1.32 -11.90 -7.99
C THR A 236 -0.12 -11.67 -8.90
N GLY A 237 0.89 -10.93 -8.43
CA GLY A 237 2.13 -10.67 -9.16
C GLY A 237 3.08 -9.77 -8.38
N HIS A 238 4.05 -9.16 -9.06
CA HIS A 238 5.03 -8.25 -8.43
C HIS A 238 5.70 -8.86 -7.19
N GLY A 239 6.31 -10.04 -7.37
CA GLY A 239 6.84 -10.84 -6.27
C GLY A 239 8.34 -10.63 -6.03
N ASP A 240 8.75 -10.58 -4.75
CA ASP A 240 10.13 -10.47 -4.29
C ASP A 240 10.48 -11.72 -3.43
N LEU A 241 11.57 -12.43 -3.78
CA LEU A 241 11.97 -13.67 -3.12
C LEU A 241 12.77 -13.40 -1.84
N VAL A 242 12.51 -14.20 -0.80
CA VAL A 242 13.24 -14.13 0.47
C VAL A 242 13.38 -15.50 1.13
N GLN A 243 14.47 -15.71 1.87
CA GLN A 243 14.63 -16.90 2.70
C GLN A 243 14.00 -16.71 4.09
N GLY A 244 13.15 -17.65 4.49
CA GLY A 244 12.59 -17.74 5.85
C GLY A 244 13.63 -18.11 6.91
N PRO A 245 13.26 -18.05 8.21
CA PRO A 245 14.17 -18.32 9.32
C PRO A 245 14.90 -19.67 9.24
N ASP A 246 14.24 -20.71 8.71
CA ASP A 246 14.79 -22.06 8.53
C ASP A 246 15.60 -22.25 7.23
N GLY A 247 15.71 -21.19 6.41
CA GLY A 247 16.38 -21.22 5.11
C GLY A 247 15.49 -21.69 3.94
N SER A 248 14.23 -22.04 4.18
CA SER A 248 13.25 -22.25 3.11
C SER A 248 12.98 -20.97 2.33
N TRP A 249 12.54 -21.08 1.08
CA TRP A 249 12.26 -19.92 0.24
C TRP A 249 10.79 -19.54 0.30
N TRP A 250 10.53 -18.24 0.22
CA TRP A 250 9.22 -17.63 0.26
C TRP A 250 9.16 -16.49 -0.76
N LEU A 251 7.95 -16.17 -1.17
CA LEU A 251 7.64 -15.06 -2.06
C LEU A 251 6.72 -14.09 -1.30
N VAL A 252 7.15 -12.85 -1.13
CA VAL A 252 6.21 -11.75 -0.85
C VAL A 252 5.72 -11.23 -2.18
N LEU A 253 4.44 -10.90 -2.29
CA LEU A 253 3.84 -10.47 -3.54
C LEU A 253 2.63 -9.58 -3.30
N LEU A 254 2.18 -8.86 -4.34
CA LEU A 254 0.91 -8.15 -4.26
C LEU A 254 -0.26 -9.01 -4.76
N GLY A 255 -1.45 -8.71 -4.25
CA GLY A 255 -2.72 -9.26 -4.72
C GLY A 255 -3.90 -8.38 -4.30
N VAL A 256 -5.12 -8.74 -4.70
CA VAL A 256 -6.36 -8.04 -4.31
C VAL A 256 -7.40 -9.02 -3.80
N ARG A 257 -8.27 -8.58 -2.88
CA ARG A 257 -9.43 -9.35 -2.39
C ARG A 257 -10.75 -8.79 -2.94
N PRO A 258 -11.15 -9.10 -4.19
CA PRO A 258 -12.36 -8.56 -4.76
C PRO A 258 -13.61 -9.14 -4.08
N GLY A 259 -14.68 -8.34 -4.02
CA GLY A 259 -16.00 -8.74 -3.52
C GLY A 259 -17.12 -8.34 -4.48
N GLY A 260 -18.37 -8.61 -4.08
CA GLY A 260 -19.55 -8.32 -4.88
C GLY A 260 -19.84 -9.37 -5.94
N GLY A 261 -20.77 -9.04 -6.85
CA GLY A 261 -21.12 -9.85 -8.01
C GLY A 261 -20.05 -9.79 -9.11
N THR A 262 -20.45 -9.78 -10.38
CA THR A 262 -19.51 -9.73 -11.52
C THR A 262 -19.35 -8.29 -12.03
N PRO A 263 -18.12 -7.81 -12.31
CA PRO A 263 -16.84 -8.54 -12.40
C PRO A 263 -16.06 -8.67 -11.07
N GLY A 264 -16.65 -8.21 -9.97
CA GLY A 264 -16.03 -8.10 -8.66
C GLY A 264 -15.21 -6.82 -8.52
N TRP A 265 -15.20 -6.23 -7.32
CA TRP A 265 -14.56 -4.94 -7.02
C TRP A 265 -13.62 -5.07 -5.83
N HIS A 266 -12.43 -4.48 -5.91
CA HIS A 266 -11.52 -4.39 -4.78
C HIS A 266 -11.44 -2.96 -4.25
N VAL A 267 -11.68 -2.83 -2.95
CA VAL A 267 -11.84 -1.54 -2.26
C VAL A 267 -10.63 -1.16 -1.41
N LEU A 268 -9.87 -2.17 -0.97
CA LEU A 268 -8.69 -1.99 -0.13
C LEU A 268 -7.44 -1.59 -0.93
N GLY A 269 -7.50 -1.63 -2.27
CA GLY A 269 -6.32 -1.56 -3.13
C GLY A 269 -5.58 -2.90 -3.20
N ARG A 270 -4.32 -2.84 -3.63
CA ARG A 270 -3.40 -3.99 -3.72
C ARG A 270 -2.70 -4.19 -2.37
N GLU A 271 -2.75 -5.41 -1.85
CA GLU A 271 -2.30 -5.81 -0.51
C GLU A 271 -1.09 -6.77 -0.63
N THR A 272 -0.29 -6.92 0.43
CA THR A 272 0.90 -7.79 0.41
C THR A 272 0.59 -9.17 0.99
N PHE A 273 0.85 -10.21 0.19
CA PHE A 273 0.66 -11.61 0.53
C PHE A 273 2.01 -12.33 0.67
N LEU A 274 1.98 -13.45 1.38
CA LEU A 274 3.10 -14.38 1.52
C LEU A 274 2.72 -15.74 0.93
N ALA A 275 3.65 -16.38 0.21
CA ALA A 275 3.50 -17.74 -0.30
C ALA A 275 4.80 -18.55 -0.17
N PRO A 276 4.73 -19.86 0.15
CA PRO A 276 5.91 -20.71 0.23
C PRO A 276 6.46 -20.99 -1.17
N VAL A 277 7.79 -21.14 -1.27
CA VAL A 277 8.48 -21.49 -2.51
C VAL A 277 9.31 -22.74 -2.28
N THR A 278 9.07 -23.74 -3.12
CA THR A 278 9.91 -24.95 -3.20
C THR A 278 10.74 -24.93 -4.48
N TRP A 279 11.77 -25.78 -4.55
CA TRP A 279 12.66 -25.84 -5.72
C TRP A 279 12.61 -27.24 -6.34
N VAL A 280 12.28 -27.32 -7.63
CA VAL A 280 12.25 -28.56 -8.41
C VAL A 280 13.10 -28.36 -9.65
N ASP A 281 14.09 -29.23 -9.87
CA ASP A 281 15.03 -29.15 -11.00
C ASP A 281 15.71 -27.76 -11.14
N GLY A 282 15.92 -27.09 -10.01
CA GLY A 282 16.49 -25.75 -9.94
C GLY A 282 15.54 -24.64 -10.42
N TRP A 283 14.22 -24.85 -10.39
CA TRP A 283 13.21 -23.83 -10.65
C TRP A 283 12.32 -23.62 -9.43
N PRO A 284 11.89 -22.38 -9.15
CA PRO A 284 10.97 -22.10 -8.07
C PRO A 284 9.56 -22.56 -8.43
N VAL A 285 8.92 -23.26 -7.51
CA VAL A 285 7.51 -23.63 -7.55
C VAL A 285 6.82 -22.89 -6.41
N VAL A 286 6.00 -21.91 -6.76
CA VAL A 286 5.26 -21.08 -5.80
C VAL A 286 4.01 -21.84 -5.33
N GLY A 287 3.80 -21.89 -4.02
CA GLY A 287 2.59 -22.45 -3.42
C GLY A 287 1.35 -21.61 -3.68
N GLU A 288 0.19 -22.15 -3.29
CA GLU A 288 -1.08 -21.43 -3.43
C GLU A 288 -1.13 -20.18 -2.54
N VAL A 289 -1.59 -19.06 -3.11
CA VAL A 289 -1.77 -17.80 -2.40
C VAL A 289 -3.20 -17.75 -1.86
N THR A 290 -3.41 -18.18 -0.62
CA THR A 290 -4.72 -18.23 0.05
C THR A 290 -4.93 -17.03 0.97
N THR A 291 -6.16 -16.83 1.46
CA THR A 291 -6.43 -15.86 2.55
C THR A 291 -6.13 -16.40 3.94
N GLU A 292 -6.01 -17.72 4.07
CA GLU A 292 -5.59 -18.42 5.28
C GLU A 292 -4.37 -19.26 4.91
N LEU A 293 -3.19 -18.74 5.23
CA LEU A 293 -1.91 -19.37 4.92
C LEU A 293 -1.63 -20.45 5.96
N ALA A 294 -1.14 -21.63 5.54
CA ALA A 294 -0.65 -22.62 6.50
C ALA A 294 0.50 -22.01 7.33
N ALA A 295 0.45 -22.15 8.66
CA ALA A 295 1.45 -21.55 9.52
C ALA A 295 2.86 -22.01 9.09
N PRO A 296 3.82 -21.08 8.93
CA PRO A 296 5.19 -21.42 8.62
C PRO A 296 5.83 -22.35 9.68
N PRO A 297 6.86 -23.13 9.32
CA PRO A 297 7.45 -24.15 10.20
C PRO A 297 8.35 -23.59 11.32
N TRP A 298 8.26 -22.30 11.64
CA TRP A 298 9.06 -21.63 12.68
C TRP A 298 8.18 -20.91 13.70
N PRO A 299 8.71 -20.59 14.90
CA PRO A 299 7.97 -19.84 15.91
C PRO A 299 7.56 -18.46 15.39
N LEU A 300 6.28 -18.12 15.57
CA LEU A 300 5.76 -16.79 15.24
C LEU A 300 5.96 -15.83 16.41
N THR A 301 6.29 -14.58 16.08
CA THR A 301 6.48 -13.47 17.01
C THR A 301 5.40 -12.43 16.74
N PRO A 302 4.28 -12.44 17.49
CA PRO A 302 3.19 -11.49 17.28
C PRO A 302 3.68 -10.04 17.30
N ALA A 303 3.21 -9.25 16.33
CA ALA A 303 3.43 -7.82 16.32
C ALA A 303 2.60 -7.15 17.43
N PRO A 304 3.06 -6.04 18.02
CA PRO A 304 2.22 -5.21 18.87
C PRO A 304 0.96 -4.79 18.11
N GLU A 305 -0.21 -5.03 18.69
CA GLU A 305 -1.47 -4.54 18.11
C GLU A 305 -1.47 -3.02 18.09
N ALA A 306 -1.85 -2.45 16.94
CA ALA A 306 -2.13 -1.02 16.87
C ALA A 306 -3.36 -0.72 17.75
N PRO A 307 -3.34 0.35 18.55
CA PRO A 307 -4.49 0.69 19.36
C PRO A 307 -5.70 1.00 18.46
N VAL A 308 -6.89 0.59 18.90
CA VAL A 308 -8.15 0.93 18.22
C VAL A 308 -8.34 2.44 18.19
N ARG A 309 -8.05 3.11 19.32
CA ARG A 309 -8.15 4.56 19.48
C ARG A 309 -6.79 5.23 19.36
N ASP A 310 -6.76 6.34 18.65
CA ASP A 310 -5.70 7.34 18.72
C ASP A 310 -6.26 8.60 19.40
N ASP A 311 -5.83 8.87 20.63
CA ASP A 311 -6.20 10.05 21.41
C ASP A 311 -5.34 11.28 21.06
N PHE A 312 -4.47 11.19 20.05
CA PHE A 312 -3.58 12.28 19.61
C PHE A 312 -2.66 12.86 20.71
N ASP A 313 -2.37 12.06 21.73
CA ASP A 313 -1.49 12.41 22.86
C ASP A 313 0.02 12.34 22.52
N LEU A 314 0.37 11.76 21.36
CA LEU A 314 1.76 11.68 20.91
C LEU A 314 2.22 13.02 20.31
N ALA A 315 3.49 13.35 20.54
CA ALA A 315 4.12 14.55 19.98
C ALA A 315 4.16 14.53 18.45
N GLU A 316 4.28 13.34 17.87
CA GLU A 316 4.24 13.11 16.42
C GLU A 316 3.16 12.07 16.10
N PRO A 317 2.41 12.24 15.00
CA PRO A 317 1.47 11.24 14.53
C PRO A 317 2.16 9.90 14.27
N ARG A 318 1.45 8.80 14.54
CA ARG A 318 1.92 7.46 14.22
C ARG A 318 2.21 7.31 12.72
N PRO A 319 3.16 6.42 12.32
CA PRO A 319 3.62 6.31 10.92
C PRO A 319 2.55 5.97 9.88
N TYR A 320 1.41 5.42 10.31
CA TYR A 320 0.30 5.07 9.43
C TYR A 320 -0.61 6.25 9.05
N TRP A 321 -0.44 7.41 9.69
CA TRP A 321 -1.13 8.65 9.31
C TRP A 321 -0.51 9.22 8.05
N ILE A 322 -1.30 9.27 6.97
CA ILE A 322 -0.88 9.73 5.65
C ILE A 322 -1.80 10.84 5.14
N SER A 323 -1.24 11.73 4.36
CA SER A 323 -1.94 12.82 3.68
C SER A 323 -1.64 12.76 2.18
N PRO A 324 -2.61 13.06 1.30
CA PRO A 324 -2.31 13.21 -0.11
C PRO A 324 -1.39 14.42 -0.32
N ARG A 325 -0.33 14.20 -1.09
CA ARG A 325 0.67 15.18 -1.53
C ARG A 325 1.36 15.79 -0.32
N ARG A 326 1.22 17.10 -0.10
CA ARG A 326 1.69 17.79 1.10
C ARG A 326 0.57 18.59 1.76
N SER A 327 -0.67 18.10 1.65
CA SER A 327 -1.85 18.91 1.94
C SER A 327 -1.89 19.46 3.37
N THR A 328 -1.35 18.72 4.34
CA THR A 328 -1.36 19.03 5.77
C THR A 328 -0.13 19.79 6.28
N ALA A 329 0.89 20.04 5.45
CA ALA A 329 2.13 20.68 5.88
C ALA A 329 1.87 22.07 6.51
N GLY A 330 2.21 22.21 7.80
CA GLY A 330 1.97 23.43 8.58
C GLY A 330 0.51 23.73 8.88
N ARG A 331 -0.41 22.78 8.63
CA ARG A 331 -1.86 22.92 8.80
C ARG A 331 -2.48 21.81 9.65
N SER A 332 -1.64 20.93 10.19
CA SER A 332 -2.03 19.84 11.06
C SER A 332 -1.07 19.80 12.25
N GLY A 333 -1.59 19.60 13.45
CA GLY A 333 -0.77 19.45 14.65
C GLY A 333 -1.59 19.24 15.91
N THR A 334 -0.91 18.81 16.98
CA THR A 334 -1.51 18.49 18.28
C THR A 334 -1.18 19.51 19.38
N THR A 335 -0.45 20.57 19.03
CA THR A 335 0.08 21.54 20.01
C THR A 335 -0.87 22.69 20.34
N GLU A 336 -1.76 23.06 19.40
CA GLU A 336 -2.70 24.18 19.59
C GLU A 336 -3.75 23.87 20.65
N ARG A 337 -4.22 22.61 20.68
CA ARG A 337 -5.13 22.08 21.68
C ARG A 337 -4.58 20.71 22.12
N PRO A 338 -3.79 20.64 23.19
CA PRO A 338 -3.19 19.38 23.65
C PRO A 338 -4.24 18.28 23.84
N GLY A 339 -3.93 17.07 23.37
CA GLY A 339 -4.86 15.92 23.34
C GLY A 339 -5.88 15.98 22.20
N TRP A 340 -5.73 16.90 21.25
CA TRP A 340 -6.59 17.02 20.07
C TRP A 340 -5.72 17.20 18.81
N LEU A 341 -6.15 16.62 17.70
CA LEU A 341 -5.63 16.96 16.38
C LEU A 341 -6.36 18.21 15.85
N THR A 342 -5.61 19.26 15.53
CA THR A 342 -6.15 20.46 14.86
C THR A 342 -5.82 20.41 13.37
N LEU A 343 -6.82 20.66 12.52
CA LEU A 343 -6.67 20.86 11.07
C LEU A 343 -7.15 22.25 10.65
N HIS A 344 -6.36 22.94 9.82
CA HIS A 344 -6.71 24.26 9.27
C HIS A 344 -7.03 24.18 7.78
N GLY A 345 -8.32 24.30 7.44
CA GLY A 345 -8.83 24.29 6.07
C GLY A 345 -8.26 25.39 5.18
N ARG A 346 -8.42 25.22 3.87
CA ARG A 346 -7.90 26.14 2.84
C ARG A 346 -8.99 27.02 2.21
N GLY A 347 -10.24 26.85 2.60
CA GLY A 347 -11.38 27.51 1.95
C GLY A 347 -11.73 26.81 0.63
N GLY A 348 -12.13 25.55 0.73
CA GLY A 348 -12.46 24.68 -0.41
C GLY A 348 -13.30 23.49 0.03
N THR A 349 -13.08 22.33 -0.57
CA THR A 349 -13.77 21.08 -0.26
C THR A 349 -12.82 19.89 -0.35
N LEU A 350 -13.27 18.70 0.03
CA LEU A 350 -12.52 17.45 -0.19
C LEU A 350 -12.35 17.10 -1.68
N ASP A 351 -13.05 17.82 -2.58
CA ASP A 351 -12.92 17.67 -4.03
C ASP A 351 -11.67 18.35 -4.60
N ASP A 352 -10.96 19.14 -3.78
CA ASP A 352 -9.79 19.89 -4.22
C ASP A 352 -8.51 19.06 -4.03
N PRO A 353 -7.55 19.11 -4.97
CA PRO A 353 -6.29 18.36 -4.87
C PRO A 353 -5.44 18.71 -3.63
N ASP A 354 -5.61 19.91 -3.08
CA ASP A 354 -4.89 20.41 -1.90
C ASP A 354 -5.71 20.38 -0.60
N ALA A 355 -6.86 19.68 -0.60
CA ALA A 355 -7.70 19.48 0.57
C ALA A 355 -6.91 18.98 1.79
N VAL A 356 -7.10 19.62 2.95
CA VAL A 356 -6.40 19.28 4.19
C VAL A 356 -7.04 18.03 4.78
N PHE A 357 -6.41 16.90 4.52
CA PHE A 357 -6.86 15.56 4.88
C PHE A 357 -5.69 14.77 5.46
N THR A 358 -5.93 14.07 6.57
CA THR A 358 -5.02 13.05 7.10
C THR A 358 -5.82 11.82 7.51
N GLY A 359 -5.33 10.63 7.16
CA GLY A 359 -6.06 9.39 7.39
C GLY A 359 -5.14 8.19 7.49
N ARG A 360 -5.77 7.03 7.67
CA ARG A 360 -5.10 5.73 7.60
C ARG A 360 -5.74 4.86 6.54
N ARG A 361 -4.97 3.94 5.98
CA ARG A 361 -5.44 2.96 4.99
C ARG A 361 -6.57 2.12 5.58
N GLN A 362 -7.62 1.88 4.82
CA GLN A 362 -8.60 0.84 5.18
C GLN A 362 -7.91 -0.53 4.99
N GLN A 363 -7.83 -1.31 6.06
CA GLN A 363 -7.13 -2.61 6.07
C GLN A 363 -8.10 -3.81 6.14
N HIS A 364 -9.32 -3.58 6.62
CA HIS A 364 -10.32 -4.63 6.82
C HIS A 364 -11.50 -4.42 5.88
N LEU A 365 -12.05 -5.54 5.39
CA LEU A 365 -13.20 -5.52 4.49
C LEU A 365 -14.50 -5.12 5.20
N SER A 366 -14.54 -5.30 6.52
CA SER A 366 -15.54 -4.69 7.40
C SER A 366 -14.81 -3.95 8.51
N CYS A 367 -15.15 -2.69 8.74
CA CYS A 367 -14.57 -1.88 9.80
C CYS A 367 -15.53 -0.77 10.24
N ARG A 368 -15.34 -0.30 11.47
CA ARG A 368 -16.00 0.86 12.04
C ARG A 368 -14.96 1.93 12.33
N THR A 369 -15.28 3.17 11.95
CA THR A 369 -14.52 4.34 12.39
C THR A 369 -15.41 5.35 13.07
N ARG A 370 -14.88 5.97 14.12
CA ARG A 370 -15.54 7.03 14.89
C ARG A 370 -14.53 8.13 15.20
N THR A 371 -14.99 9.36 15.33
CA THR A 371 -14.16 10.47 15.80
C THR A 371 -15.03 11.51 16.49
N SER A 372 -14.56 12.12 17.57
CA SER A 372 -15.19 13.32 18.12
C SER A 372 -14.61 14.55 17.45
N VAL A 373 -15.47 15.35 16.81
CA VAL A 373 -15.11 16.57 16.08
C VAL A 373 -15.72 17.80 16.73
N ASP A 374 -14.93 18.86 16.82
CA ASP A 374 -15.35 20.21 17.16
C ASP A 374 -15.13 21.11 15.92
N ALA A 375 -16.23 21.45 15.26
CA ALA A 375 -16.27 22.21 14.00
C ALA A 375 -16.89 23.60 14.19
N ALA A 376 -16.89 24.16 15.41
CA ALA A 376 -17.52 25.44 15.70
C ALA A 376 -16.93 26.62 14.89
N ASP A 377 -15.63 26.56 14.57
CA ASP A 377 -14.88 27.61 13.87
C ASP A 377 -14.48 27.21 12.43
N GLY A 378 -15.13 26.19 11.86
CA GLY A 378 -14.76 25.66 10.56
C GLY A 378 -15.77 24.70 9.97
N CYS A 379 -15.34 23.98 8.94
CA CYS A 379 -16.11 22.97 8.25
C CYS A 379 -15.20 21.78 7.93
N GLY A 380 -15.58 20.58 8.35
CA GLY A 380 -14.76 19.38 8.18
C GLY A 380 -15.40 18.15 8.83
N GLY A 381 -14.68 17.03 8.84
CA GLY A 381 -15.24 15.82 9.42
C GLY A 381 -14.49 14.56 9.04
N LEU A 382 -15.24 13.48 8.84
CA LEU A 382 -14.74 12.13 8.63
C LEU A 382 -15.10 11.67 7.21
N ALA A 383 -14.13 11.13 6.48
CA ALA A 383 -14.34 10.68 5.10
C ALA A 383 -13.68 9.34 4.81
N VAL A 384 -14.30 8.57 3.92
CA VAL A 384 -13.65 7.48 3.19
C VAL A 384 -13.35 7.98 1.77
N ARG A 385 -12.07 7.99 1.41
CA ARG A 385 -11.54 8.61 0.19
C ARG A 385 -10.76 7.60 -0.62
N LEU A 386 -10.91 7.67 -1.94
CA LEU A 386 -9.95 7.09 -2.86
C LEU A 386 -9.11 8.18 -3.56
N ASP A 387 -9.77 9.20 -4.09
CA ASP A 387 -9.17 10.37 -4.73
C ASP A 387 -10.08 11.61 -4.57
N GLU A 388 -9.74 12.74 -5.21
CA GLU A 388 -10.53 13.98 -5.17
C GLU A 388 -11.90 13.90 -5.86
N ALA A 389 -12.11 12.94 -6.76
CA ALA A 389 -13.35 12.72 -7.46
C ALA A 389 -14.15 11.52 -6.90
N HIS A 390 -13.64 10.81 -5.90
CA HIS A 390 -14.25 9.61 -5.34
C HIS A 390 -14.06 9.55 -3.83
N HIS A 391 -15.06 10.04 -3.11
CA HIS A 391 -15.11 10.00 -1.65
C HIS A 391 -16.54 10.11 -1.12
N TYR A 392 -16.76 9.55 0.06
CA TYR A 392 -17.96 9.77 0.88
C TYR A 392 -17.54 10.40 2.21
N ALA A 393 -18.24 11.44 2.62
CA ALA A 393 -17.91 12.19 3.83
C ALA A 393 -19.15 12.45 4.69
N VAL A 394 -18.95 12.42 6.00
CA VAL A 394 -19.84 13.09 6.95
C VAL A 394 -19.12 14.34 7.43
N GLU A 395 -19.70 15.48 7.11
CA GLU A 395 -19.15 16.83 7.33
C GLU A 395 -19.97 17.54 8.39
N ALA A 396 -19.30 18.26 9.29
CA ALA A 396 -19.93 19.12 10.29
C ALA A 396 -19.41 20.56 10.15
N ASP A 397 -20.29 21.51 10.39
CA ASP A 397 -19.98 22.90 10.70
C ASP A 397 -20.78 23.35 11.95
N ALA A 398 -20.76 24.64 12.26
CA ALA A 398 -21.46 25.19 13.42
C ALA A 398 -22.99 24.98 13.41
N ASP A 399 -23.60 24.80 12.25
CA ASP A 399 -25.06 24.79 12.06
C ASP A 399 -25.59 23.41 11.68
N GLU A 400 -24.84 22.63 10.88
CA GLU A 400 -25.33 21.42 10.23
C GLU A 400 -24.30 20.28 10.16
N ILE A 401 -24.83 19.06 10.10
CA ILE A 401 -24.12 17.84 9.72
C ILE A 401 -24.66 17.36 8.37
N ARG A 402 -23.78 17.06 7.41
CA ARG A 402 -24.10 16.70 6.03
C ARG A 402 -23.45 15.38 5.64
N LEU A 403 -24.20 14.53 4.94
CA LEU A 403 -23.63 13.38 4.21
C LEU A 403 -23.37 13.80 2.77
N LEU A 404 -22.12 13.71 2.34
CA LEU A 404 -21.66 14.06 1.00
C LEU A 404 -21.26 12.81 0.22
N ALA A 405 -21.67 12.74 -1.04
CA ALA A 405 -21.21 11.73 -1.97
C ALA A 405 -20.58 12.37 -3.22
N ARG A 406 -19.32 12.01 -3.50
CA ARG A 406 -18.60 12.37 -4.71
C ARG A 406 -18.25 11.11 -5.50
N ILE A 407 -18.80 10.99 -6.72
CA ILE A 407 -18.61 9.85 -7.62
C ILE A 407 -18.29 10.39 -9.01
N GLY A 408 -17.01 10.48 -9.35
CA GLY A 408 -16.53 11.15 -10.54
C GLY A 408 -16.99 12.61 -10.58
N PRO A 409 -17.73 13.03 -11.63
CA PRO A 409 -18.28 14.39 -11.70
C PRO A 409 -19.56 14.59 -10.87
N LEU A 410 -20.20 13.52 -10.38
CA LEU A 410 -21.42 13.64 -9.57
C LEU A 410 -21.04 14.03 -8.14
N ARG A 411 -21.57 15.16 -7.67
CA ARG A 411 -21.46 15.62 -6.29
C ARG A 411 -22.86 15.84 -5.72
N GLN A 412 -23.16 15.22 -4.59
CA GLN A 412 -24.47 15.32 -3.95
C GLN A 412 -24.37 15.44 -2.43
N VAL A 413 -25.14 16.38 -1.88
CA VAL A 413 -25.54 16.34 -0.47
C VAL A 413 -26.70 15.36 -0.37
N VAL A 414 -26.48 14.21 0.25
CA VAL A 414 -27.46 13.12 0.33
C VAL A 414 -28.44 13.36 1.47
N ALA A 415 -27.96 13.88 2.59
CA ALA A 415 -28.74 14.19 3.77
C ALA A 415 -28.12 15.35 4.56
N THR A 416 -28.97 16.10 5.26
CA THR A 416 -28.59 17.17 6.18
C THR A 416 -29.37 17.03 7.49
N ARG A 417 -28.72 17.32 8.61
CA ARG A 417 -29.31 17.46 9.94
C ARG A 417 -28.75 18.70 10.64
N PRO A 418 -29.50 19.34 11.55
CA PRO A 418 -28.94 20.35 12.43
C PRO A 418 -27.79 19.76 13.27
N ALA A 419 -26.71 20.53 13.45
CA ALA A 419 -25.62 20.14 14.33
C ALA A 419 -26.05 20.29 15.80
N PRO A 420 -25.71 19.33 16.68
CA PRO A 420 -25.83 19.53 18.12
C PRO A 420 -24.83 20.58 18.61
N SER A 421 -25.08 21.17 19.78
CA SER A 421 -24.17 22.14 20.37
C SER A 421 -22.89 21.47 20.89
N GLY A 422 -21.73 21.97 20.46
CA GLY A 422 -20.42 21.49 20.91
C GLY A 422 -19.91 20.30 20.08
N PRO A 423 -18.88 19.58 20.58
CA PRO A 423 -18.31 18.45 19.85
C PRO A 423 -19.32 17.34 19.60
N VAL A 424 -19.24 16.72 18.42
CA VAL A 424 -20.11 15.62 17.98
C VAL A 424 -19.29 14.41 17.56
N VAL A 425 -19.79 13.20 17.80
CA VAL A 425 -19.13 11.98 17.28
C VAL A 425 -19.66 11.70 15.88
N LEU A 426 -18.76 11.69 14.89
CA LEU A 426 -19.05 11.28 13.52
C LEU A 426 -18.64 9.82 13.32
N GLY A 427 -19.31 9.12 12.40
CA GLY A 427 -19.02 7.70 12.16
C GLY A 427 -19.18 7.23 10.73
N ILE A 428 -18.34 6.27 10.37
CA ILE A 428 -18.44 5.46 9.14
C ILE A 428 -18.40 3.99 9.53
N ASP A 429 -19.41 3.23 9.13
CA ASP A 429 -19.43 1.77 9.18
C ASP A 429 -19.29 1.23 7.75
N VAL A 430 -18.26 0.44 7.49
CA VAL A 430 -18.07 -0.31 6.24
C VAL A 430 -18.38 -1.76 6.53
N VAL A 431 -19.37 -2.32 5.84
CA VAL A 431 -19.80 -3.71 6.03
C VAL A 431 -19.75 -4.45 4.71
N ARG A 432 -18.91 -5.50 4.66
CA ARG A 432 -18.80 -6.36 3.50
C ARG A 432 -20.12 -7.05 3.17
N THR A 433 -20.47 -7.10 1.89
CA THR A 433 -21.63 -7.86 1.42
C THR A 433 -21.24 -9.32 1.13
N ARG A 434 -21.84 -10.28 1.86
CA ARG A 434 -21.63 -11.72 1.64
C ARG A 434 -22.86 -12.58 2.00
N PRO A 435 -23.16 -13.63 1.20
CA PRO A 435 -22.70 -13.85 -0.18
C PRO A 435 -23.33 -12.81 -1.13
N PRO A 436 -22.78 -12.59 -2.34
CA PRO A 436 -23.44 -11.78 -3.36
C PRO A 436 -24.82 -12.36 -3.69
N VAL A 437 -25.85 -11.51 -3.77
CA VAL A 437 -27.24 -11.95 -4.05
C VAL A 437 -27.45 -12.16 -5.54
N ASP A 438 -26.86 -11.31 -6.36
CA ASP A 438 -26.98 -11.30 -7.82
C ASP A 438 -25.73 -10.67 -8.49
N PRO A 439 -25.59 -10.79 -9.83
CA PRO A 439 -24.48 -10.19 -10.58
C PRO A 439 -24.23 -8.70 -10.32
N CYS A 440 -25.25 -7.94 -9.93
CA CYS A 440 -25.21 -6.52 -9.68
C CYS A 440 -24.92 -6.18 -8.21
N THR A 441 -24.66 -7.14 -7.31
CA THR A 441 -24.36 -6.87 -5.89
C THR A 441 -22.99 -6.19 -5.71
N GLY A 442 -22.92 -5.14 -4.87
CA GLY A 442 -21.68 -4.41 -4.57
C GLY A 442 -20.78 -5.16 -3.57
N PRO A 443 -19.51 -4.76 -3.42
CA PRO A 443 -18.56 -5.43 -2.53
C PRO A 443 -18.88 -5.19 -1.04
N ASP A 444 -19.41 -4.02 -0.71
CA ASP A 444 -19.70 -3.57 0.64
C ASP A 444 -20.72 -2.42 0.64
N THR A 445 -21.25 -2.12 1.82
CA THR A 445 -22.07 -0.93 2.10
C THR A 445 -21.29 0.00 3.02
N VAL A 446 -21.27 1.29 2.70
CA VAL A 446 -20.68 2.35 3.51
C VAL A 446 -21.80 3.18 4.13
N THR A 447 -21.96 3.09 5.44
CA THR A 447 -22.97 3.82 6.21
C THR A 447 -22.31 4.96 6.97
N LEU A 448 -22.80 6.18 6.78
CA LEU A 448 -22.27 7.36 7.48
C LEU A 448 -23.34 8.01 8.35
N GLY A 449 -22.93 8.57 9.48
CA GLY A 449 -23.81 9.15 10.48
C GLY A 449 -23.07 9.84 11.60
N PHE A 450 -23.80 10.14 12.67
CA PHE A 450 -23.29 10.79 13.86
C PHE A 450 -23.99 10.24 15.11
N GLU A 451 -23.38 10.42 16.29
CA GLU A 451 -24.02 10.08 17.57
C GLU A 451 -24.77 11.29 18.13
N GLU A 452 -26.02 11.06 18.51
CA GLU A 452 -26.83 12.02 19.25
C GLU A 452 -26.28 12.21 20.68
N PRO A 453 -26.65 13.30 21.39
CA PRO A 453 -26.20 13.53 22.77
C PRO A 453 -26.53 12.42 23.77
N ASP A 454 -27.48 11.53 23.45
CA ASP A 454 -27.83 10.37 24.28
C ASP A 454 -27.01 9.10 23.94
N GLY A 455 -26.06 9.20 22.99
CA GLY A 455 -25.20 8.12 22.51
C GLY A 455 -25.81 7.28 21.38
N THR A 456 -27.02 7.59 20.91
CA THR A 456 -27.64 6.87 19.80
C THR A 456 -26.97 7.23 18.47
N PHE A 457 -26.53 6.23 17.69
CA PHE A 457 -25.99 6.48 16.35
C PHE A 457 -27.11 6.73 15.32
N THR A 458 -27.25 7.96 14.86
CA THR A 458 -28.18 8.37 13.80
C THR A 458 -27.52 8.19 12.43
N VAL A 459 -28.07 7.26 11.63
CA VAL A 459 -27.65 7.05 10.24
C VAL A 459 -28.18 8.17 9.34
N LEU A 460 -27.29 8.84 8.63
CA LEU A 460 -27.64 9.83 7.60
C LEU A 460 -27.91 9.18 6.25
N GLY A 461 -27.18 8.11 5.93
CA GLY A 461 -27.34 7.37 4.68
C GLY A 461 -26.40 6.17 4.58
N SER A 462 -26.73 5.29 3.64
CA SER A 462 -25.90 4.13 3.28
C SER A 462 -25.71 4.11 1.77
N LEU A 463 -24.46 3.99 1.34
CA LEU A 463 -24.05 4.07 -0.06
C LEU A 463 -23.32 2.78 -0.46
N ASP A 464 -23.47 2.39 -1.71
CA ASP A 464 -22.76 1.23 -2.26
C ASP A 464 -21.27 1.56 -2.42
N GLY A 465 -20.40 0.80 -1.77
CA GLY A 465 -18.99 1.12 -1.78
C GLY A 465 -18.28 0.79 -3.09
N ARG A 466 -18.93 0.13 -4.08
CA ARG A 466 -18.31 -0.13 -5.38
C ARG A 466 -17.80 1.14 -6.07
N TYR A 467 -18.42 2.29 -5.81
CA TYR A 467 -18.04 3.55 -6.44
C TYR A 467 -16.73 4.13 -5.88
N LEU A 468 -16.25 3.58 -4.76
CA LEU A 468 -14.94 3.84 -4.17
C LEU A 468 -14.04 2.60 -4.30
N SER A 469 -13.97 2.03 -5.50
CA SER A 469 -13.13 0.88 -5.84
C SER A 469 -12.29 1.17 -7.07
N THR A 470 -11.14 0.50 -7.17
CA THR A 470 -10.20 0.70 -8.28
C THR A 470 -10.81 0.41 -9.64
N GLU A 471 -11.74 -0.56 -9.76
CA GLU A 471 -12.44 -0.84 -11.01
C GLU A 471 -13.35 0.29 -11.50
N VAL A 472 -13.77 1.20 -10.62
CA VAL A 472 -14.58 2.38 -10.99
C VAL A 472 -13.70 3.60 -11.22
N THR A 473 -12.73 3.83 -10.34
CA THR A 473 -11.92 5.05 -10.32
C THR A 473 -10.69 4.98 -11.23
N GLY A 474 -10.20 3.78 -11.51
CA GLY A 474 -8.85 3.55 -11.99
C GLY A 474 -7.78 3.81 -10.92
N GLY A 475 -6.52 3.83 -11.35
CA GLY A 475 -5.38 4.09 -10.46
C GLY A 475 -4.83 2.85 -9.76
N PHE A 476 -4.00 3.07 -8.75
CA PHE A 476 -3.13 2.07 -8.12
C PHE A 476 -3.21 2.03 -6.58
N THR A 477 -4.03 2.89 -5.98
CA THR A 477 -4.22 3.05 -4.53
C THR A 477 -5.44 2.23 -4.04
N GLY A 478 -5.81 2.45 -2.78
CA GLY A 478 -7.02 1.91 -2.15
C GLY A 478 -7.61 2.94 -1.19
N ARG A 479 -8.72 2.59 -0.53
CA ARG A 479 -9.41 3.53 0.36
C ARG A 479 -8.55 3.97 1.55
N VAL A 480 -8.62 5.25 1.86
CA VAL A 480 -8.12 5.88 3.09
C VAL A 480 -9.30 6.45 3.86
N ILE A 481 -9.37 6.14 5.14
CA ILE A 481 -10.39 6.69 6.04
C ILE A 481 -9.69 7.71 6.94
N GLY A 482 -10.21 8.93 7.00
CA GLY A 482 -9.49 10.01 7.64
C GLY A 482 -10.31 11.25 7.94
N LEU A 483 -9.62 12.16 8.61
CA LEU A 483 -10.10 13.43 9.11
C LEU A 483 -9.76 14.51 8.08
N TYR A 484 -10.65 15.48 7.91
CA TYR A 484 -10.38 16.61 7.03
C TYR A 484 -10.97 17.92 7.52
N ALA A 485 -10.36 19.02 7.08
CA ALA A 485 -10.90 20.38 7.22
C ALA A 485 -10.99 21.02 5.82
N ALA A 486 -12.20 21.37 5.42
CA ALA A 486 -12.49 22.08 4.18
C ALA A 486 -12.21 23.59 4.34
N ASP A 487 -12.72 24.18 5.42
CA ASP A 487 -12.60 25.60 5.73
C ASP A 487 -12.44 25.83 7.24
N GLY A 488 -11.87 26.99 7.61
CA GLY A 488 -11.66 27.37 9.01
C GLY A 488 -10.76 26.41 9.79
N THR A 489 -11.02 26.30 11.10
CA THR A 489 -10.28 25.40 12.01
C THR A 489 -11.22 24.33 12.54
N VAL A 490 -10.77 23.08 12.49
CA VAL A 490 -11.52 21.91 12.99
C VAL A 490 -10.62 21.12 13.94
N HIS A 491 -11.15 20.75 15.11
CA HIS A 491 -10.42 19.96 16.10
C HIS A 491 -11.02 18.56 16.24
N PHE A 492 -10.18 17.56 16.47
CA PHE A 492 -10.57 16.17 16.66
C PHE A 492 -9.96 15.63 17.96
N ASP A 493 -10.78 15.14 18.88
CA ASP A 493 -10.33 14.64 20.20
C ASP A 493 -9.64 13.28 20.07
N TRP A 494 -10.23 12.40 19.28
CA TRP A 494 -9.75 11.04 19.09
C TRP A 494 -10.25 10.47 17.77
N PHE A 495 -9.61 9.40 17.31
CA PHE A 495 -10.01 8.62 16.14
C PHE A 495 -9.97 7.12 16.46
N ASP A 496 -11.11 6.46 16.28
CA ASP A 496 -11.25 5.01 16.39
C ASP A 496 -11.20 4.34 15.03
N TYR A 497 -10.48 3.23 14.94
CA TYR A 497 -10.52 2.28 13.84
C TYR A 497 -10.63 0.85 14.39
N GLU A 498 -11.82 0.29 14.27
CA GLU A 498 -12.16 -1.04 14.78
C GLU A 498 -12.41 -1.99 13.60
N PRO A 499 -11.64 -3.09 13.45
CA PRO A 499 -12.01 -4.15 12.53
C PRO A 499 -13.31 -4.82 13.01
N LEU A 500 -14.25 -5.05 12.10
CA LEU A 500 -15.48 -5.78 12.42
C LEU A 500 -15.34 -7.22 11.95
N GLU A 501 -15.79 -8.18 12.75
CA GLU A 501 -15.99 -9.55 12.29
C GLU A 501 -16.96 -9.55 11.10
N GLY A 502 -16.59 -10.22 10.02
CA GLY A 502 -17.29 -10.18 8.73
C GLY A 502 -17.72 -11.53 8.20
#